data_AF-A0A0A2BZ49-F1
#
_entry.id   AF-A0A0A2BZ49-F1
#
_cell.length_a   1.000
_cell.length_b   1.000
_cell.length_c   1.000
_cell.angle_alpha   90.00
_cell.angle_beta   90.00
_cell.angle_gamma   90.00
#
_symmetry.space_group_name_H-M   'P 1'
#
loop_
_entity.id
_entity.type
_entity.pdbx_description
1 polymer ?
#
loop_
_entity_poly.entity_id
_entity_poly.type
_entity_poly.pdbx_seq_one_letter_code
_entity_poly.pdbx_strand_id
1 'polypeptide(L)'
;MARRFLLEFEKPLVELENQIDQIRELARDSEVDVSQQLLQLETLAARRREEIFNALTPAQKIQVARHPQRPSTLDYIQMFCDDWVELHGDRNGTDDQALIGGLARIGEKSVLLIGQQKGRDTKENVARNFGMAKPGGYRKALRLMDHADRFDLPIISFIDTPGAYAGLIAEEQGQGEAIAVNLREMFRLKVPIIATVIGEGGSGGALGIGVADRLLMFEHSVYTVASPEACASILWRDAGKAPEAASALKITGPDLMKLGIVDEVLKEPSGGNNWAPLQAGDTLKNALEKHLSELLALSPDELRNNRYSKFRKMGKYLESQSIESEISV
;
A
#
# COMPACT_ATOMS: atom_id res chain seq x y z
N MET A 1 -23.43 -18.11 3.53
CA MET A 1 -22.10 -17.49 3.34
C MET A 1 -22.04 -16.17 4.12
N ALA A 2 -20.89 -15.79 4.68
CA ALA A 2 -20.75 -14.48 5.31
C ALA A 2 -21.13 -13.37 4.29
N ARG A 3 -21.88 -12.34 4.72
CA ARG A 3 -22.24 -11.21 3.85
C ARG A 3 -20.96 -10.58 3.30
N ARG A 4 -20.70 -10.78 2.00
CA ARG A 4 -19.62 -10.11 1.28
C ARG A 4 -19.85 -8.60 1.39
N PHE A 5 -18.83 -7.86 1.80
CA PHE A 5 -18.86 -6.40 1.73
C PHE A 5 -18.97 -6.01 0.26
N LEU A 6 -20.03 -5.28 -0.10
CA LEU A 6 -20.36 -4.98 -1.48
C LEU A 6 -20.02 -3.53 -1.81
N LEU A 7 -19.17 -3.33 -2.82
CA LEU A 7 -18.95 -2.00 -3.38
C LEU A 7 -20.07 -1.66 -4.36
N GLU A 8 -20.47 -0.40 -4.39
CA GLU A 8 -21.64 0.01 -5.18
C GLU A 8 -21.48 -0.26 -6.68
N PHE A 9 -20.27 -0.07 -7.21
CA PHE A 9 -19.98 -0.34 -8.61
C PHE A 9 -19.94 -1.83 -8.97
N GLU A 10 -19.92 -2.73 -7.98
CA GLU A 10 -19.99 -4.19 -8.17
C GLU A 10 -21.44 -4.71 -8.23
N LYS A 11 -22.47 -3.87 -7.95
CA LYS A 11 -23.88 -4.28 -7.99
C LYS A 11 -24.27 -5.08 -9.26
N PRO A 12 -23.91 -4.63 -10.49
CA PRO A 12 -24.26 -5.38 -11.70
C PRO A 12 -23.61 -6.76 -11.78
N LEU A 13 -22.44 -6.94 -11.16
CA LEU A 13 -21.75 -8.21 -11.10
C LEU A 13 -22.40 -9.16 -10.09
N VAL A 14 -22.80 -8.63 -8.93
CA VAL A 14 -23.44 -9.44 -7.88
C VAL A 14 -24.81 -9.95 -8.30
N GLU A 15 -25.57 -9.20 -9.09
CA GLU A 15 -26.82 -9.69 -9.68
C GLU A 15 -26.58 -10.92 -10.57
N LEU A 16 -25.52 -10.91 -11.39
CA LEU A 16 -25.11 -12.05 -12.22
C LEU A 16 -24.62 -13.23 -11.37
N GLU A 17 -23.80 -12.97 -10.34
CA GLU A 17 -23.31 -14.02 -9.42
C GLU A 17 -24.46 -14.68 -8.66
N ASN A 18 -25.44 -13.92 -8.19
CA ASN A 18 -26.65 -14.46 -7.54
C ASN A 18 -27.48 -15.32 -8.50
N GLN A 19 -27.60 -14.92 -9.78
CA GLN A 19 -28.29 -15.74 -10.79
C GLN A 19 -27.55 -17.07 -11.03
N ILE A 20 -26.21 -17.03 -11.11
CA ILE A 20 -25.38 -18.23 -11.25
C ILE A 20 -25.59 -19.17 -10.06
N ASP A 21 -25.57 -18.63 -8.83
CA ASP A 21 -25.74 -19.43 -7.62
C ASP A 21 -27.16 -20.02 -7.52
N GLN A 22 -28.20 -19.27 -7.88
CA GLN A 22 -29.58 -19.79 -7.96
C GLN A 22 -29.72 -20.93 -8.97
N ILE A 23 -29.12 -20.80 -10.16
CA ILE A 23 -29.14 -21.86 -11.18
C ILE A 23 -28.36 -23.09 -10.69
N ARG A 24 -27.23 -22.90 -10.00
CA ARG A 24 -26.46 -24.00 -9.38
C ARG A 24 -27.26 -24.72 -8.30
N GLU A 25 -28.02 -24.00 -7.48
CA GLU A 25 -28.88 -24.61 -6.46
C GLU A 25 -30.03 -25.40 -7.10
N LEU A 26 -30.73 -24.82 -8.09
CA LEU A 26 -31.82 -25.51 -8.80
C LEU A 26 -31.35 -26.76 -9.54
N ALA A 27 -30.12 -26.74 -10.07
CA ALA A 27 -29.52 -27.90 -10.75
C ALA A 27 -29.07 -29.01 -9.79
N ARG A 28 -28.85 -28.71 -8.51
CA ARG A 28 -28.62 -29.76 -7.50
C ARG A 28 -29.89 -30.54 -7.19
N ASP A 29 -31.04 -29.88 -7.28
CA ASP A 29 -32.36 -30.43 -6.95
C ASP A 29 -33.13 -30.96 -8.17
N SER A 30 -32.56 -30.88 -9.39
CA SER A 30 -33.21 -31.33 -10.64
C SER A 30 -32.25 -32.14 -11.53
N GLU A 31 -32.80 -33.04 -12.35
CA GLU A 31 -32.01 -33.81 -13.35
C GLU A 31 -31.71 -33.00 -14.64
N VAL A 32 -31.88 -31.68 -14.62
CA VAL A 32 -31.71 -30.82 -15.79
C VAL A 32 -30.24 -30.44 -15.96
N ASP A 33 -29.65 -30.76 -17.12
CA ASP A 33 -28.30 -30.31 -17.46
C ASP A 33 -28.28 -28.80 -17.78
N VAL A 34 -27.75 -28.03 -16.85
CA VAL A 34 -27.55 -26.58 -16.98
C VAL A 34 -26.09 -26.20 -17.24
N SER A 35 -25.21 -27.17 -17.49
CA SER A 35 -23.75 -26.96 -17.53
C SER A 35 -23.33 -25.92 -18.56
N GLN A 36 -23.94 -25.92 -19.75
CA GLN A 36 -23.66 -24.92 -20.78
C GLN A 36 -24.13 -23.52 -20.38
N GLN A 37 -25.31 -23.40 -19.77
CA GLN A 37 -25.85 -22.12 -19.34
C GLN A 37 -25.02 -21.53 -18.20
N LEU A 38 -24.59 -22.36 -17.24
CA LEU A 38 -23.67 -21.96 -16.18
C LEU A 38 -22.34 -21.46 -16.75
N LEU A 39 -21.73 -22.20 -17.67
CA LEU A 39 -20.47 -21.79 -18.30
C LEU A 39 -20.60 -20.44 -19.03
N GLN A 40 -21.71 -20.21 -19.72
CA GLN A 40 -21.99 -18.93 -20.39
C GLN A 40 -22.11 -17.78 -19.39
N LEU A 41 -22.86 -17.97 -18.30
CA LEU A 41 -23.03 -16.94 -17.28
C LEU A 41 -21.74 -16.67 -16.51
N GLU A 42 -20.97 -17.70 -16.16
CA GLU A 42 -19.67 -17.57 -15.51
C GLU A 42 -18.68 -16.81 -16.39
N THR A 43 -18.66 -17.11 -17.70
CA THR A 43 -17.83 -16.38 -18.68
C THR A 43 -18.25 -14.91 -18.78
N LEU A 44 -19.56 -14.65 -18.82
CA LEU A 44 -20.10 -13.30 -18.85
C LEU A 44 -19.75 -12.51 -17.57
N ALA A 45 -19.89 -13.14 -16.40
CA ALA A 45 -19.55 -12.55 -15.11
C ALA A 45 -18.05 -12.23 -15.02
N ALA A 46 -17.17 -13.15 -15.46
CA ALA A 46 -15.73 -12.94 -15.48
C ALA A 46 -15.35 -11.75 -16.38
N ARG A 47 -15.90 -11.68 -17.59
CA ARG A 47 -15.69 -10.56 -18.52
C ARG A 47 -16.20 -9.24 -17.93
N ARG A 48 -17.40 -9.25 -17.34
CA ARG A 48 -18.00 -8.06 -16.72
C ARG A 48 -17.16 -7.56 -15.54
N ARG A 49 -16.61 -8.47 -14.73
CA ARG A 49 -15.70 -8.14 -13.64
C ARG A 49 -14.44 -7.45 -14.18
N GLU A 50 -13.84 -7.98 -15.23
CA GLU A 50 -12.68 -7.37 -15.87
C GLU A 50 -13.00 -5.98 -16.43
N GLU A 51 -14.13 -5.81 -17.14
CA GLU A 51 -14.58 -4.51 -17.67
C GLU A 51 -14.76 -3.46 -16.55
N ILE A 52 -15.37 -3.84 -15.43
CA ILE A 52 -15.58 -2.96 -14.27
C ILE A 52 -14.24 -2.55 -13.64
N PHE A 53 -13.37 -3.53 -13.34
CA PHE A 53 -12.12 -3.28 -12.62
C PHE A 53 -11.06 -2.55 -13.47
N ASN A 54 -11.08 -2.72 -14.79
CA ASN A 54 -10.22 -1.96 -15.72
C ASN A 54 -10.66 -0.49 -15.89
N ALA A 55 -11.93 -0.18 -15.61
CA ALA A 55 -12.51 1.15 -15.81
C ALA A 55 -12.70 1.94 -14.50
N LEU A 56 -12.06 1.52 -13.40
CA LEU A 56 -12.23 2.17 -12.10
C LEU A 56 -11.71 3.62 -12.11
N THR A 57 -12.58 4.51 -11.67
CA THR A 57 -12.23 5.91 -11.35
C THR A 57 -11.31 5.97 -10.12
N PRO A 58 -10.55 7.07 -9.92
CA PRO A 58 -9.74 7.25 -8.71
C PRO A 58 -10.56 7.09 -7.41
N ALA A 59 -11.79 7.59 -7.38
CA ALA A 59 -12.69 7.45 -6.24
C ALA A 59 -13.07 5.99 -5.96
N GLN A 60 -13.34 5.20 -6.99
CA GLN A 60 -13.63 3.78 -6.83
C GLN A 60 -12.38 2.98 -6.44
N LYS A 61 -11.19 3.34 -6.95
CA LYS A 61 -9.93 2.75 -6.49
C LYS A 61 -9.70 2.96 -5.00
N ILE A 62 -10.01 4.14 -4.46
CA ILE A 62 -9.97 4.37 -3.00
C ILE A 62 -10.89 3.39 -2.25
N GLN A 63 -12.09 3.12 -2.77
CA GLN A 63 -13.00 2.15 -2.15
C GLN A 63 -12.42 0.73 -2.15
N VAL A 64 -11.73 0.33 -3.23
CA VAL A 64 -11.01 -0.96 -3.30
C VAL A 64 -9.82 -0.99 -2.33
N ALA A 65 -9.03 0.09 -2.26
CA ALA A 65 -7.91 0.22 -1.31
C ALA A 65 -8.37 0.13 0.15
N ARG A 66 -9.57 0.64 0.45
CA ARG A 66 -10.20 0.62 1.77
C ARG A 66 -11.07 -0.62 2.02
N HIS A 67 -11.09 -1.58 1.11
CA HIS A 67 -11.95 -2.74 1.24
C HIS A 67 -11.62 -3.52 2.52
N PRO A 68 -12.60 -3.85 3.39
CA PRO A 68 -12.32 -4.48 4.69
C PRO A 68 -11.64 -5.85 4.63
N GLN A 69 -11.76 -6.54 3.49
CA GLN A 69 -11.11 -7.83 3.22
C GLN A 69 -9.88 -7.72 2.30
N ARG A 70 -9.38 -6.50 2.06
CA ARG A 70 -8.12 -6.33 1.34
C ARG A 70 -6.99 -6.94 2.19
N PRO A 71 -6.10 -7.77 1.61
CA PRO A 71 -5.01 -8.36 2.36
C PRO A 71 -4.12 -7.30 3.04
N SER A 72 -3.89 -7.50 4.33
CA SER A 72 -3.04 -6.70 5.20
C SER A 72 -1.61 -7.25 5.24
N THR A 73 -0.70 -6.54 5.95
CA THR A 73 0.72 -6.93 6.06
C THR A 73 0.91 -8.38 6.51
N LEU A 74 0.23 -8.82 7.58
CA LEU A 74 0.30 -10.19 8.08
C LEU A 74 -0.24 -11.23 7.08
N ASP A 75 -1.20 -10.84 6.23
CA ASP A 75 -1.77 -11.75 5.24
C ASP A 75 -0.74 -12.06 4.16
N TYR A 76 -0.03 -11.05 3.67
CA TYR A 76 1.07 -11.26 2.71
C TYR A 76 2.25 -12.02 3.33
N ILE A 77 2.60 -11.74 4.58
CA ILE A 77 3.62 -12.52 5.31
C ILE A 77 3.21 -14.00 5.36
N GLN A 78 1.98 -14.31 5.73
CA GLN A 78 1.48 -15.69 5.78
C GLN A 78 1.42 -16.36 4.40
N MET A 79 1.20 -15.62 3.32
CA MET A 79 1.06 -16.18 1.97
C MET A 79 2.39 -16.67 1.39
N PHE A 80 3.50 -15.96 1.64
CA PHE A 80 4.74 -16.26 0.92
C PHE A 80 6.04 -16.14 1.71
N CYS A 81 5.99 -15.73 2.98
CA CYS A 81 7.20 -15.69 3.82
C CYS A 81 7.31 -16.97 4.66
N ASP A 82 8.53 -17.46 4.79
CA ASP A 82 8.89 -18.52 5.72
C ASP A 82 9.50 -17.93 7.00
N ASP A 83 9.55 -18.73 8.07
CA ASP A 83 10.31 -18.43 9.29
C ASP A 83 10.00 -17.06 9.94
N TRP A 84 8.74 -16.62 9.90
CA TRP A 84 8.32 -15.34 10.47
C TRP A 84 8.52 -15.28 11.98
N VAL A 85 9.29 -14.30 12.44
CA VAL A 85 9.50 -13.96 13.85
C VAL A 85 9.22 -12.49 14.05
N GLU A 86 8.06 -12.18 14.64
CA GLU A 86 7.69 -10.80 14.99
C GLU A 86 8.55 -10.26 16.15
N LEU A 87 9.00 -9.02 16.01
CA LEU A 87 9.87 -8.33 16.96
C LEU A 87 9.18 -7.08 17.52
N HIS A 88 8.91 -7.10 18.81
CA HIS A 88 8.11 -6.08 19.48
C HIS A 88 8.93 -4.93 20.09
N GLY A 89 8.25 -3.80 20.28
CA GLY A 89 8.69 -2.68 21.12
C GLY A 89 9.66 -1.71 20.47
N ASP A 90 9.62 -0.45 20.90
CA ASP A 90 10.52 0.64 20.49
C ASP A 90 11.74 0.82 21.42
N ARG A 91 11.80 0.08 22.53
CA ARG A 91 12.77 0.26 23.64
C ARG A 91 12.64 1.61 24.37
N ASN A 92 11.53 2.30 24.17
CA ASN A 92 11.15 3.55 24.83
C ASN A 92 9.76 3.44 25.52
N GLY A 93 9.32 2.22 25.81
CA GLY A 93 8.13 1.93 26.61
C GLY A 93 6.86 1.65 25.82
N THR A 94 6.90 1.56 24.48
CA THR A 94 5.71 1.27 23.68
C THR A 94 5.93 0.14 22.67
N ASP A 95 4.90 -0.67 22.44
CA ASP A 95 4.81 -1.59 21.30
C ASP A 95 3.54 -1.30 20.51
N ASP A 96 3.67 -0.47 19.48
CA ASP A 96 2.54 -0.04 18.67
C ASP A 96 2.04 -1.18 17.77
N GLN A 97 0.79 -1.58 17.95
CA GLN A 97 0.15 -2.66 17.19
C GLN A 97 -0.24 -2.24 15.76
N ALA A 98 -0.25 -0.94 15.46
CA ALA A 98 -0.57 -0.39 14.15
C ALA A 98 0.60 -0.50 13.15
N LEU A 99 1.83 -0.70 13.65
CA LEU A 99 3.03 -0.88 12.82
C LEU A 99 3.79 -2.08 13.37
N ILE A 100 3.82 -3.18 12.61
CA ILE A 100 4.49 -4.42 13.01
C ILE A 100 5.83 -4.57 12.28
N GLY A 101 6.67 -5.47 12.76
CA GLY A 101 7.88 -5.83 12.04
C GLY A 101 8.61 -7.00 12.66
N GLY A 102 9.44 -7.66 11.87
CA GLY A 102 10.06 -8.91 12.24
C GLY A 102 11.01 -9.43 11.17
N LEU A 103 11.62 -10.58 11.47
CA LEU A 103 12.47 -11.30 10.53
C LEU A 103 11.64 -12.34 9.80
N ALA A 104 11.91 -12.54 8.53
CA ALA A 104 11.34 -13.63 7.75
C ALA A 104 12.32 -14.04 6.65
N ARG A 105 11.93 -15.07 5.90
CA ARG A 105 12.63 -15.48 4.69
C ARG A 105 11.69 -15.43 3.49
N ILE A 106 12.16 -14.81 2.40
CA ILE A 106 11.49 -14.82 1.09
C ILE A 106 12.38 -15.61 0.14
N GLY A 107 11.95 -16.81 -0.23
CA GLY A 107 12.79 -17.75 -0.98
C GLY A 107 14.02 -18.13 -0.17
N GLU A 108 15.21 -17.84 -0.68
CA GLU A 108 16.49 -18.10 0.02
C GLU A 108 17.02 -16.87 0.79
N LYS A 109 16.29 -15.75 0.79
CA LYS A 109 16.78 -14.48 1.35
C LYS A 109 16.14 -14.19 2.70
N SER A 110 16.97 -14.05 3.73
CA SER A 110 16.53 -13.49 5.01
C SER A 110 16.31 -11.99 4.88
N VAL A 111 15.18 -11.50 5.36
CA VAL A 111 14.77 -10.10 5.25
C VAL A 111 14.20 -9.59 6.57
N LEU A 112 14.31 -8.28 6.80
CA LEU A 112 13.45 -7.59 7.74
C LEU A 112 12.18 -7.15 7.01
N LEU A 113 11.01 -7.53 7.53
CA LEU A 113 9.73 -7.00 7.10
C LEU A 113 9.19 -6.03 8.15
N ILE A 114 8.70 -4.88 7.70
CA ILE A 114 7.96 -3.91 8.50
C ILE A 114 6.69 -3.52 7.74
N GLY A 115 5.65 -3.10 8.44
CA GLY A 115 4.48 -2.56 7.75
C GLY A 115 3.38 -2.12 8.69
N GLN A 116 2.49 -1.26 8.18
CA GLN A 116 1.28 -0.96 8.93
C GLN A 116 0.32 -2.16 8.88
N GLN A 117 -0.36 -2.39 9.99
CA GLN A 117 -1.28 -3.52 10.14
C GLN A 117 -2.66 -2.99 10.52
N LYS A 118 -3.61 -3.08 9.59
CA LYS A 118 -5.04 -2.91 9.87
C LYS A 118 -5.62 -4.17 10.50
N GLY A 119 -6.79 -4.06 11.12
CA GLY A 119 -7.52 -5.20 11.68
C GLY A 119 -8.53 -5.78 10.70
N ARG A 120 -8.83 -7.08 10.81
CA ARG A 120 -9.84 -7.74 9.96
C ARG A 120 -11.28 -7.50 10.43
N ASP A 121 -11.47 -7.26 11.72
CA ASP A 121 -12.76 -6.96 12.32
C ASP A 121 -12.70 -5.66 13.16
N THR A 122 -13.85 -5.24 13.71
CA THR A 122 -13.93 -4.01 14.51
C THR A 122 -13.03 -4.04 15.74
N LYS A 123 -12.90 -5.19 16.41
CA LYS A 123 -12.11 -5.32 17.64
C LYS A 123 -10.63 -5.21 17.32
N GLU A 124 -10.17 -5.91 16.29
CA GLU A 124 -8.80 -5.83 15.80
C GLU A 124 -8.48 -4.43 15.27
N ASN A 125 -9.40 -3.79 14.54
CA ASN A 125 -9.18 -2.45 14.03
C ASN A 125 -8.98 -1.44 15.15
N VAL A 126 -9.76 -1.52 16.22
CA VAL A 126 -9.55 -0.66 17.40
C VAL A 126 -8.21 -0.97 18.06
N ALA A 127 -7.86 -2.25 18.24
CA ALA A 127 -6.59 -2.65 18.86
C ALA A 127 -5.36 -2.19 18.07
N ARG A 128 -5.46 -2.17 16.73
CA ARG A 128 -4.40 -1.74 15.82
C ARG A 128 -4.56 -0.30 15.32
N ASN A 129 -5.44 0.46 15.96
CA ASN A 129 -5.70 1.86 15.62
C ASN A 129 -5.96 2.09 14.13
N PHE A 130 -6.63 1.14 13.46
CA PHE A 130 -6.92 1.15 12.03
C PHE A 130 -5.67 1.32 11.14
N GLY A 131 -4.51 0.83 11.59
CA GLY A 131 -3.23 0.99 10.90
C GLY A 131 -2.62 2.40 11.01
N MET A 132 -3.17 3.26 11.88
CA MET A 132 -2.62 4.59 12.16
C MET A 132 -1.56 4.50 13.25
N ALA A 133 -0.29 4.49 12.85
CA ALA A 133 0.82 4.42 13.80
C ALA A 133 0.95 5.69 14.65
N LYS A 134 1.24 5.49 15.92
CA LYS A 134 1.69 6.48 16.90
C LYS A 134 3.23 6.65 16.79
N PRO A 135 3.84 7.61 17.51
CA PRO A 135 5.28 7.86 17.40
C PRO A 135 6.12 6.62 17.74
N GLY A 136 5.67 5.83 18.72
CA GLY A 136 6.28 4.56 19.11
C GLY A 136 6.37 3.53 17.97
N GLY A 137 5.39 3.50 17.06
CA GLY A 137 5.41 2.64 15.88
C GLY A 137 6.56 3.01 14.94
N TYR A 138 6.74 4.30 14.63
CA TYR A 138 7.84 4.77 13.78
C TYR A 138 9.21 4.53 14.42
N ARG A 139 9.35 4.77 15.73
CA ARG A 139 10.58 4.47 16.48
C ARG A 139 10.90 2.99 16.51
N LYS A 140 9.90 2.13 16.68
CA LYS A 140 10.04 0.67 16.53
C LYS A 140 10.50 0.30 15.12
N ALA A 141 9.89 0.88 14.09
CA ALA A 141 10.28 0.65 12.70
C ALA A 141 11.76 0.98 12.48
N LEU A 142 12.21 2.17 12.94
CA LEU A 142 13.60 2.59 12.81
C LEU A 142 14.56 1.68 13.57
N ARG A 143 14.23 1.28 14.80
CA ARG A 143 15.04 0.32 15.57
C ARG A 143 15.23 -0.99 14.80
N LEU A 144 14.17 -1.47 14.15
CA LEU A 144 14.22 -2.69 13.34
C LEU A 144 15.05 -2.47 12.06
N MET A 145 14.88 -1.34 11.38
CA MET A 145 15.69 -0.98 10.21
C MET A 145 17.18 -0.87 10.54
N ASP A 146 17.55 -0.28 11.69
CA ASP A 146 18.93 -0.24 12.18
C ASP A 146 19.49 -1.64 12.49
N HIS A 147 18.63 -2.54 12.98
CA HIS A 147 19.00 -3.95 13.15
C HIS A 147 19.29 -4.62 11.80
N ALA A 148 18.42 -4.42 10.81
CA ALA A 148 18.63 -4.94 9.47
C ALA A 148 19.91 -4.41 8.83
N ASP A 149 20.17 -3.10 8.95
CA ASP A 149 21.40 -2.48 8.44
C ASP A 149 22.67 -3.04 9.08
N ARG A 150 22.62 -3.39 10.37
CA ARG A 150 23.75 -3.97 11.10
C ARG A 150 24.07 -5.41 10.66
N PHE A 151 23.08 -6.16 10.22
CA PHE A 151 23.21 -7.57 9.85
C PHE A 151 23.07 -7.82 8.35
N ASP A 152 23.20 -6.76 7.54
CA ASP A 152 23.14 -6.80 6.08
C ASP A 152 21.84 -7.45 5.55
N LEU A 153 20.72 -7.23 6.25
CA LEU A 153 19.41 -7.75 5.88
C LEU A 153 18.67 -6.74 5.00
N PRO A 154 18.17 -7.14 3.81
CA PRO A 154 17.23 -6.35 3.05
C PRO A 154 15.99 -5.99 3.85
N ILE A 155 15.44 -4.80 3.59
CA ILE A 155 14.25 -4.28 4.26
C ILE A 155 13.08 -4.27 3.28
N ILE A 156 11.98 -4.94 3.65
CA ILE A 156 10.71 -4.89 2.93
C ILE A 156 9.71 -4.12 3.78
N SER A 157 9.09 -3.09 3.21
CA SER A 157 8.12 -2.22 3.88
C SER A 157 6.75 -2.29 3.21
N PHE A 158 5.72 -2.67 3.96
CA PHE A 158 4.33 -2.67 3.47
C PHE A 158 3.56 -1.48 4.01
N ILE A 159 3.12 -0.63 3.08
CA ILE A 159 2.41 0.61 3.35
C ILE A 159 0.91 0.38 3.24
N ASP A 160 0.21 0.47 4.37
CA ASP A 160 -1.25 0.42 4.43
C ASP A 160 -1.82 1.21 5.63
N THR A 161 -1.91 2.52 5.45
CA THR A 161 -2.35 3.44 6.49
C THR A 161 -3.15 4.59 5.91
N PRO A 162 -4.27 5.01 6.55
CA PRO A 162 -4.94 6.24 6.19
C PRO A 162 -4.12 7.48 6.58
N GLY A 163 -3.12 7.32 7.46
CA GLY A 163 -2.22 8.37 7.93
C GLY A 163 -1.65 8.05 9.30
N ALA A 164 -0.71 8.88 9.75
CA ALA A 164 -0.23 8.82 11.12
C ALA A 164 -1.38 9.18 12.09
N TYR A 165 -1.40 8.60 13.29
CA TYR A 165 -2.44 8.90 14.26
C TYR A 165 -2.36 10.36 14.71
N ALA A 166 -3.44 11.11 14.48
CA ALA A 166 -3.56 12.53 14.83
C ALA A 166 -4.31 12.69 16.16
N GLY A 167 -3.64 12.38 17.27
CA GLY A 167 -4.20 12.49 18.62
C GLY A 167 -3.29 13.22 19.59
N LEU A 168 -3.86 13.77 20.67
CA LEU A 168 -3.13 14.60 21.65
C LEU A 168 -1.86 13.91 22.18
N ILE A 169 -1.97 12.66 22.62
CA ILE A 169 -0.82 11.90 23.15
C ILE A 169 0.26 11.67 22.06
N ALA A 170 -0.14 11.51 20.79
CA ALA A 170 0.83 11.37 19.71
C ALA A 170 1.62 12.67 19.46
N GLU A 171 0.95 13.82 19.56
CA GLU A 171 1.60 15.13 19.49
C GLU A 171 2.55 15.36 20.67
N GLU A 172 2.09 15.10 21.91
CA GLU A 172 2.93 15.18 23.13
C GLU A 172 4.18 14.29 23.04
N GLN A 173 4.05 13.12 22.41
CA GLN A 173 5.13 12.16 22.21
C GLN A 173 5.97 12.43 20.95
N GLY A 174 5.69 13.48 20.17
CA GLY A 174 6.49 13.89 19.01
C GLY A 174 6.22 13.08 17.74
N GLN A 175 4.97 13.06 17.25
CA GLN A 175 4.61 12.40 15.98
C GLN A 175 5.41 12.94 14.79
N GLY A 176 5.51 14.27 14.67
CA GLY A 176 6.31 14.89 13.63
C GLY A 176 7.80 14.54 13.72
N GLU A 177 8.35 14.47 14.93
CA GLU A 177 9.75 14.07 15.17
C GLU A 177 10.00 12.62 14.78
N ALA A 178 9.16 11.70 15.23
CA ALA A 178 9.34 10.28 14.96
C ALA A 178 9.31 9.99 13.44
N ILE A 179 8.41 10.63 12.71
CA ILE A 179 8.37 10.54 11.23
C ILE A 179 9.63 11.18 10.64
N ALA A 180 9.97 12.41 11.02
CA ALA A 180 11.11 13.14 10.44
C ALA A 180 12.45 12.42 10.65
N VAL A 181 12.66 11.83 11.84
CA VAL A 181 13.86 11.04 12.13
C VAL A 181 13.89 9.79 11.28
N ASN A 182 12.77 9.07 11.12
CA ASN A 182 12.72 7.95 10.17
C ASN A 182 13.10 8.38 8.76
N LEU A 183 12.54 9.47 8.24
CA LEU A 183 12.88 9.97 6.90
C LEU A 183 14.38 10.22 6.76
N ARG A 184 14.98 10.91 7.74
CA ARG A 184 16.42 11.20 7.76
C ARG A 184 17.26 9.92 7.78
N GLU A 185 16.94 8.99 8.69
CA GLU A 185 17.76 7.80 8.89
C GLU A 185 17.60 6.77 7.76
N MET A 186 16.46 6.69 7.11
CA MET A 186 16.29 5.77 5.99
C MET A 186 17.22 6.09 4.81
N PHE A 187 17.70 7.32 4.65
CA PHE A 187 18.71 7.66 3.63
C PHE A 187 20.12 7.14 3.96
N ARG A 188 20.46 6.86 5.23
CA ARG A 188 21.80 6.39 5.61
C ARG A 188 21.98 4.87 5.51
N LEU A 189 20.88 4.11 5.46
CA LEU A 189 20.91 2.64 5.47
C LEU A 189 21.63 2.10 4.22
N LYS A 190 22.52 1.14 4.43
CA LYS A 190 23.41 0.50 3.45
C LYS A 190 22.76 -0.70 2.76
N VAL A 191 21.73 -1.26 3.37
CA VAL A 191 20.95 -2.38 2.86
C VAL A 191 19.88 -1.91 1.86
N PRO A 192 19.44 -2.78 0.93
CA PRO A 192 18.37 -2.46 0.01
C PRO A 192 17.01 -2.37 0.72
N ILE A 193 16.20 -1.41 0.30
CA ILE A 193 14.86 -1.13 0.84
C ILE A 193 13.85 -1.17 -0.31
N ILE A 194 12.85 -2.03 -0.19
CA ILE A 194 11.69 -2.08 -1.10
C ILE A 194 10.44 -1.74 -0.29
N ALA A 195 9.79 -0.63 -0.63
CA ALA A 195 8.49 -0.27 -0.08
C ALA A 195 7.39 -0.61 -1.07
N THR A 196 6.27 -1.17 -0.60
CA THR A 196 5.09 -1.47 -1.42
C THR A 196 3.85 -0.86 -0.78
N VAL A 197 3.11 -0.04 -1.53
CA VAL A 197 1.78 0.42 -1.10
C VAL A 197 0.77 -0.68 -1.38
N ILE A 198 0.41 -1.42 -0.33
CA ILE A 198 -0.49 -2.56 -0.43
C ILE A 198 -1.96 -2.20 -0.25
N GLY A 199 -2.26 -1.04 0.36
CA GLY A 199 -3.61 -0.49 0.45
C GLY A 199 -3.58 1.04 0.34
N GLU A 200 -3.63 1.73 1.47
CA GLU A 200 -3.55 3.19 1.51
C GLU A 200 -2.14 3.70 1.87
N GLY A 201 -1.64 4.66 1.09
CA GLY A 201 -0.45 5.44 1.36
C GLY A 201 -0.81 6.83 1.88
N GLY A 202 -1.22 6.92 3.14
CA GLY A 202 -1.64 8.18 3.77
C GLY A 202 -0.50 9.08 4.23
N SER A 203 -0.20 10.12 3.46
CA SER A 203 0.62 11.28 3.85
C SER A 203 1.99 10.92 4.45
N GLY A 204 2.49 11.74 5.37
CA GLY A 204 3.72 11.50 6.12
C GLY A 204 3.71 10.20 6.92
N GLY A 205 2.53 9.69 7.27
CA GLY A 205 2.42 8.43 8.01
C GLY A 205 2.81 7.20 7.19
N ALA A 206 2.50 7.22 5.89
CA ALA A 206 3.01 6.25 4.93
C ALA A 206 4.50 6.48 4.63
N LEU A 207 4.88 7.75 4.41
CA LEU A 207 6.25 8.12 4.05
C LEU A 207 7.27 7.78 5.15
N GLY A 208 6.85 7.75 6.42
CA GLY A 208 7.69 7.39 7.58
C GLY A 208 8.28 5.97 7.53
N ILE A 209 7.83 5.11 6.62
CA ILE A 209 8.49 3.84 6.26
C ILE A 209 8.61 3.66 4.74
N GLY A 210 8.53 4.74 3.98
CA GLY A 210 8.43 4.74 2.51
C GLY A 210 9.64 5.30 1.76
N VAL A 211 10.71 5.70 2.47
CA VAL A 211 11.97 6.11 1.84
C VAL A 211 12.74 4.86 1.40
N ALA A 212 12.61 4.50 0.12
CA ALA A 212 13.07 3.20 -0.39
C ALA A 212 13.78 3.30 -1.75
N ASP A 213 14.64 2.32 -2.03
CA ASP A 213 15.32 2.17 -3.33
C ASP A 213 14.32 1.84 -4.44
N ARG A 214 13.29 1.08 -4.11
CA ARG A 214 12.13 0.79 -4.96
C ARG A 214 10.84 1.06 -4.20
N LEU A 215 9.93 1.79 -4.83
CA LEU A 215 8.57 2.01 -4.39
C LEU A 215 7.62 1.34 -5.37
N LEU A 216 7.02 0.24 -4.94
CA LEU A 216 6.01 -0.50 -5.68
C LEU A 216 4.62 -0.11 -5.19
N MET A 217 3.61 -0.34 -6.02
CA MET A 217 2.23 -0.01 -5.66
C MET A 217 1.26 -0.94 -6.37
N PHE A 218 0.33 -1.55 -5.64
CA PHE A 218 -0.75 -2.28 -6.30
C PHE A 218 -1.68 -1.34 -7.08
N GLU A 219 -2.26 -1.86 -8.15
CA GLU A 219 -3.02 -1.10 -9.15
C GLU A 219 -4.20 -0.28 -8.58
N HIS A 220 -4.85 -0.79 -7.54
CA HIS A 220 -5.97 -0.15 -6.87
C HIS A 220 -5.61 0.40 -5.49
N SER A 221 -4.36 0.30 -5.06
CA SER A 221 -3.83 1.09 -3.93
C SER A 221 -3.86 2.59 -4.27
N VAL A 222 -3.72 3.43 -3.25
CA VAL A 222 -3.63 4.90 -3.42
C VAL A 222 -2.47 5.48 -2.62
N TYR A 223 -1.79 6.51 -3.11
CA TYR A 223 -0.75 7.23 -2.36
C TYR A 223 -1.01 8.74 -2.48
N THR A 224 -1.18 9.43 -1.35
CA THR A 224 -1.61 10.83 -1.34
C THR A 224 -1.00 11.63 -0.20
N VAL A 225 -0.80 12.93 -0.43
CA VAL A 225 -0.33 13.88 0.58
C VAL A 225 -1.39 14.18 1.66
N ALA A 226 -2.66 14.10 1.29
CA ALA A 226 -3.80 14.31 2.18
C ALA A 226 -4.97 13.44 1.73
N SER A 227 -5.89 13.09 2.64
CA SER A 227 -7.09 12.38 2.23
C SER A 227 -7.92 13.22 1.25
N PRO A 228 -8.54 12.62 0.23
CA PRO A 228 -9.41 13.36 -0.69
C PRO A 228 -10.52 14.12 0.03
N GLU A 229 -11.05 13.58 1.12
CA GLU A 229 -12.06 14.22 1.96
C GLU A 229 -11.54 15.50 2.63
N ALA A 230 -10.31 15.47 3.16
CA ALA A 230 -9.67 16.64 3.75
C ALA A 230 -9.33 17.69 2.68
N CYS A 231 -8.79 17.25 1.54
CA CYS A 231 -8.51 18.13 0.40
C CYS A 231 -9.77 18.84 -0.10
N ALA A 232 -10.87 18.10 -0.27
CA ALA A 232 -12.16 18.63 -0.70
C ALA A 232 -12.73 19.65 0.30
N SER A 233 -12.65 19.34 1.60
CA SER A 233 -13.09 20.24 2.66
C SER A 233 -12.29 21.54 2.73
N ILE A 234 -11.02 21.53 2.34
CA ILE A 234 -10.15 22.73 2.37
C ILE A 234 -10.31 23.55 1.09
N LEU A 235 -10.12 22.93 -0.07
CA LEU A 235 -10.05 23.64 -1.36
C LEU A 235 -11.44 23.97 -1.93
N TRP A 236 -12.42 23.10 -1.71
CA TRP A 236 -13.79 23.29 -2.19
C TRP A 236 -14.78 23.66 -1.09
N ARG A 237 -14.39 23.59 0.19
CA ARG A 237 -15.28 23.80 1.35
C ARG A 237 -16.47 22.82 1.37
N ASP A 238 -16.28 21.65 0.76
CA ASP A 238 -17.31 20.62 0.62
C ASP A 238 -16.67 19.22 0.58
N ALA A 239 -16.88 18.42 1.62
CA ALA A 239 -16.38 17.04 1.69
C ALA A 239 -16.99 16.13 0.62
N GLY A 240 -18.19 16.44 0.13
CA GLY A 240 -18.85 15.71 -0.96
C GLY A 240 -18.07 15.75 -2.28
N LYS A 241 -17.14 16.69 -2.43
CA LYS A 241 -16.24 16.82 -3.59
C LYS A 241 -14.98 15.96 -3.50
N ALA A 242 -14.93 14.98 -2.58
CA ALA A 242 -13.83 14.01 -2.48
C ALA A 242 -13.50 13.30 -3.82
N PRO A 243 -14.47 12.90 -4.68
CA PRO A 243 -14.16 12.31 -5.98
C PRO A 243 -13.41 13.25 -6.94
N GLU A 244 -13.77 14.55 -6.91
CA GLU A 244 -13.12 15.60 -7.70
C GLU A 244 -11.69 15.83 -7.19
N ALA A 245 -11.53 15.92 -5.86
CA ALA A 245 -10.23 16.05 -5.21
C ALA A 245 -9.31 14.85 -5.50
N ALA A 246 -9.82 13.62 -5.42
CA ALA A 246 -9.05 12.41 -5.73
C ALA A 246 -8.50 12.43 -7.16
N SER A 247 -9.31 12.90 -8.12
CA SER A 247 -8.93 13.00 -9.54
C SER A 247 -7.90 14.12 -9.79
N ALA A 248 -8.02 15.24 -9.06
CA ALA A 248 -7.10 16.36 -9.13
C ALA A 248 -5.73 16.06 -8.50
N LEU A 249 -5.71 15.30 -7.40
CA LEU A 249 -4.50 14.95 -6.65
C LEU A 249 -3.61 13.91 -7.34
N LYS A 250 -4.11 13.19 -8.38
CA LYS A 250 -3.33 12.22 -9.14
C LYS A 250 -2.73 11.09 -8.27
N ILE A 251 -3.58 10.50 -7.43
CA ILE A 251 -3.19 9.57 -6.35
C ILE A 251 -3.00 8.11 -6.79
N THR A 252 -3.21 7.80 -8.08
CA THR A 252 -3.23 6.41 -8.58
C THR A 252 -1.85 5.96 -9.04
N GLY A 253 -1.57 4.65 -9.01
CA GLY A 253 -0.29 4.09 -9.48
C GLY A 253 0.14 4.59 -10.86
N PRO A 254 -0.71 4.55 -11.90
CA PRO A 254 -0.36 5.07 -13.22
C PRO A 254 -0.03 6.56 -13.24
N ASP A 255 -0.70 7.38 -12.43
CA ASP A 255 -0.39 8.80 -12.33
C ASP A 255 0.97 9.02 -11.65
N LEU A 256 1.21 8.34 -10.53
CA LEU A 256 2.43 8.46 -9.74
C LEU A 256 3.67 7.91 -10.46
N MET A 257 3.49 6.90 -11.31
CA MET A 257 4.54 6.40 -12.20
C MET A 257 4.89 7.44 -13.28
N LYS A 258 3.91 8.13 -13.87
CA LYS A 258 4.16 9.26 -14.80
C LYS A 258 4.86 10.44 -14.13
N LEU A 259 4.63 10.63 -12.83
CA LEU A 259 5.30 11.65 -12.02
C LEU A 259 6.71 11.23 -11.57
N GLY A 260 7.11 9.98 -11.79
CA GLY A 260 8.42 9.45 -11.37
C GLY A 260 8.52 9.19 -9.86
N ILE A 261 7.38 8.97 -9.20
CA ILE A 261 7.31 8.69 -7.74
C ILE A 261 7.34 7.18 -7.50
N VAL A 262 6.50 6.42 -8.22
CA VAL A 262 6.38 4.96 -8.14
C VAL A 262 7.21 4.31 -9.24
N ASP A 263 7.97 3.27 -8.89
CA ASP A 263 8.85 2.55 -9.83
C ASP A 263 8.12 1.43 -10.58
N GLU A 264 7.15 0.76 -9.94
CA GLU A 264 6.35 -0.29 -10.58
C GLU A 264 4.92 -0.33 -10.03
N VAL A 265 3.95 -0.48 -10.94
CA VAL A 265 2.55 -0.74 -10.59
C VAL A 265 2.27 -2.23 -10.76
N LEU A 266 1.93 -2.89 -9.65
CA LEU A 266 1.60 -4.32 -9.61
C LEU A 266 0.13 -4.50 -9.97
N LYS A 267 -0.14 -5.32 -10.98
CA LYS A 267 -1.52 -5.63 -11.39
C LYS A 267 -2.25 -6.36 -10.26
N GLU A 268 -3.54 -6.05 -10.12
CA GLU A 268 -4.40 -6.82 -9.22
C GLU A 268 -5.19 -7.88 -10.02
N PRO A 269 -5.65 -8.96 -9.38
CA PRO A 269 -6.63 -9.87 -9.96
C PRO A 269 -7.90 -9.13 -10.39
N SER A 270 -8.59 -9.67 -11.40
CA SER A 270 -9.96 -9.24 -11.73
C SER A 270 -10.84 -9.40 -10.49
N GLY A 271 -11.30 -8.28 -9.90
CA GLY A 271 -11.99 -8.26 -8.60
C GLY A 271 -11.20 -7.63 -7.45
N GLY A 272 -9.94 -7.24 -7.67
CA GLY A 272 -9.04 -6.70 -6.67
C GLY A 272 -8.36 -7.77 -5.80
N ASN A 273 -7.37 -7.36 -5.01
CA ASN A 273 -6.60 -8.28 -4.16
C ASN A 273 -7.43 -9.01 -3.09
N ASN A 274 -8.57 -8.45 -2.68
CA ASN A 274 -9.52 -9.12 -1.78
C ASN A 274 -10.25 -10.30 -2.44
N TRP A 275 -10.35 -10.32 -3.78
CA TRP A 275 -11.05 -11.37 -4.51
C TRP A 275 -10.18 -12.62 -4.71
N ALA A 276 -8.92 -12.44 -5.10
CA ALA A 276 -7.97 -13.53 -5.27
C ALA A 276 -6.67 -13.25 -4.48
N PRO A 277 -6.70 -13.33 -3.14
CA PRO A 277 -5.58 -12.95 -2.28
C PRO A 277 -4.31 -13.77 -2.53
N LEU A 278 -4.43 -15.06 -2.84
CA LEU A 278 -3.27 -15.90 -3.16
C LEU A 278 -2.56 -15.43 -4.44
N GLN A 279 -3.32 -15.09 -5.49
CA GLN A 279 -2.75 -14.53 -6.72
C GLN A 279 -2.08 -13.17 -6.48
N ALA A 280 -2.66 -12.35 -5.59
CA ALA A 280 -2.03 -11.10 -5.18
C ALA A 280 -0.71 -11.35 -4.44
N GLY A 281 -0.68 -12.36 -3.57
CA GLY A 281 0.52 -12.82 -2.88
C GLY A 281 1.62 -13.24 -3.86
N ASP A 282 1.30 -14.07 -4.86
CA ASP A 282 2.25 -14.48 -5.91
C ASP A 282 2.78 -13.28 -6.71
N THR A 283 1.88 -12.35 -7.07
CA THR A 283 2.26 -11.12 -7.80
C THR A 283 3.25 -10.28 -7.00
N LEU A 284 2.98 -10.07 -5.70
CA LEU A 284 3.86 -9.34 -4.82
C LEU A 284 5.20 -10.06 -4.63
N LYS A 285 5.17 -11.37 -4.33
CA LYS A 285 6.38 -12.17 -4.13
C LYS A 285 7.32 -12.08 -5.33
N ASN A 286 6.80 -12.29 -6.54
CA ASN A 286 7.59 -12.24 -7.77
C ASN A 286 8.22 -10.85 -7.99
N ALA A 287 7.47 -9.78 -7.71
CA ALA A 287 8.00 -8.43 -7.81
C ALA A 287 9.10 -8.16 -6.76
N LEU A 288 8.89 -8.60 -5.52
CA LEU A 288 9.89 -8.46 -4.46
C LEU A 288 11.16 -9.23 -4.80
N GLU A 289 11.08 -10.48 -5.25
CA GLU A 289 12.25 -11.29 -5.63
C GLU A 289 13.03 -10.67 -6.78
N LYS A 290 12.34 -10.18 -7.82
CA LYS A 290 12.94 -9.44 -8.94
C LYS A 290 13.73 -8.22 -8.45
N HIS A 291 13.05 -7.29 -7.76
CA HIS A 291 13.68 -6.05 -7.30
C HIS A 291 14.79 -6.31 -6.28
N LEU A 292 14.62 -7.32 -5.43
CA LEU A 292 15.62 -7.69 -4.45
C LEU A 292 16.88 -8.24 -5.14
N SER A 293 16.73 -9.08 -6.16
CA SER A 293 17.87 -9.58 -6.94
C SER A 293 18.63 -8.44 -7.65
N GLU A 294 17.92 -7.46 -8.20
CA GLU A 294 18.53 -6.29 -8.85
C GLU A 294 19.31 -5.43 -7.84
N LEU A 295 18.71 -5.15 -6.68
CA LEU A 295 19.30 -4.27 -5.67
C LEU A 295 20.47 -4.93 -4.93
N LEU A 296 20.43 -6.24 -4.70
CA LEU A 296 21.52 -6.98 -4.07
C LEU A 296 22.79 -7.06 -4.94
N ALA A 297 22.70 -6.75 -6.24
CA ALA A 297 23.86 -6.64 -7.11
C ALA A 297 24.62 -5.32 -6.95
N LEU A 298 24.04 -4.35 -6.24
CA LEU A 298 24.63 -3.03 -6.01
C LEU A 298 25.44 -3.01 -4.71
N SER A 299 26.50 -2.21 -4.71
CA SER A 299 27.24 -1.91 -3.48
C SER A 299 26.43 -1.00 -2.54
N PRO A 300 26.73 -1.02 -1.22
CA PRO A 300 26.13 -0.10 -0.25
C PRO A 300 26.19 1.39 -0.64
N ASP A 301 27.28 1.83 -1.29
CA ASP A 301 27.44 3.21 -1.73
C ASP A 301 26.55 3.52 -2.93
N GLU A 302 26.44 2.60 -3.89
CA GLU A 302 25.50 2.72 -5.01
C GLU A 302 24.05 2.77 -4.53
N LEU A 303 23.67 1.92 -3.57
CA LEU A 303 22.32 1.94 -2.97
C LEU A 303 22.00 3.31 -2.38
N ARG A 304 22.86 3.84 -1.50
CA ARG A 304 22.66 5.15 -0.86
C ARG A 304 22.63 6.29 -1.87
N ASN A 305 23.54 6.30 -2.84
CA ASN A 305 23.60 7.33 -3.87
C ASN A 305 22.38 7.30 -4.79
N ASN A 306 21.91 6.10 -5.16
CA ASN A 306 20.72 5.91 -5.97
C ASN A 306 19.47 6.37 -5.22
N ARG A 307 19.33 5.98 -3.94
CA ARG A 307 18.24 6.44 -3.06
C ARG A 307 18.22 7.96 -2.95
N TYR A 308 19.35 8.57 -2.61
CA TYR A 308 19.47 10.03 -2.53
C TYR A 308 19.09 10.70 -3.85
N SER A 309 19.66 10.24 -4.97
CA SER A 309 19.41 10.80 -6.30
C SER A 309 17.96 10.66 -6.73
N LYS A 310 17.31 9.52 -6.43
CA LYS A 310 15.88 9.29 -6.71
C LYS A 310 15.02 10.37 -6.06
N PHE A 311 15.15 10.58 -4.75
CA PHE A 311 14.34 11.56 -4.03
C PHE A 311 14.74 13.01 -4.38
N ARG A 312 16.02 13.30 -4.61
CA ARG A 312 16.49 14.66 -4.94
C ARG A 312 15.96 15.18 -6.28
N LYS A 313 15.64 14.28 -7.21
CA LYS A 313 15.01 14.59 -8.51
C LYS A 313 13.50 14.80 -8.43
N MET A 314 12.86 14.47 -7.31
CA MET A 314 11.42 14.66 -7.16
C MET A 314 11.09 16.14 -6.96
N GLY A 315 10.14 16.64 -7.74
CA GLY A 315 9.72 18.04 -7.75
C GLY A 315 10.07 18.73 -9.06
N LYS A 316 9.15 19.57 -9.54
CA LYS A 316 9.35 20.41 -10.72
C LYS A 316 9.10 21.86 -10.32
N TYR A 317 10.03 22.72 -10.65
CA TYR A 317 9.96 24.15 -10.38
C TYR A 317 10.57 24.90 -11.57
N LEU A 318 10.14 26.15 -11.76
CA LEU A 318 10.75 27.04 -12.76
C LEU A 318 11.95 27.71 -12.08
N GLU A 319 13.13 27.61 -12.70
CA GLU A 319 14.28 28.41 -12.28
C GLU A 319 13.97 29.89 -12.53
N SER A 320 14.29 30.76 -11.57
CA SER A 320 14.23 32.20 -11.82
C SER A 320 15.25 32.53 -12.91
N GLN A 321 14.83 33.15 -14.01
CA GLN A 321 15.78 33.80 -14.90
C GLN A 321 16.56 34.81 -14.06
N SER A 322 17.87 34.66 -13.98
CA SER A 322 18.74 35.70 -13.44
C SER A 322 18.51 36.94 -14.31
N ILE A 323 17.92 37.98 -13.72
CA ILE A 323 18.02 39.33 -14.26
C ILE A 323 19.47 39.75 -13.98
N GLU A 324 20.42 39.16 -14.71
CA GLU A 324 21.76 39.71 -14.77
C GLU A 324 21.68 40.99 -15.61
N SER A 325 21.93 42.08 -14.90
CA SER A 325 21.98 43.45 -15.35
C SER A 325 22.82 43.61 -16.61
N GLU A 326 22.16 43.85 -17.76
CA GLU A 326 22.63 44.83 -18.72
C GLU A 326 22.59 46.22 -18.06
N ILE A 327 23.56 46.48 -17.18
CA ILE A 327 23.97 47.85 -16.87
C ILE A 327 25.44 47.92 -17.27
N SER A 328 25.66 48.02 -18.58
CA SER A 328 26.85 48.66 -19.12
C SER A 328 26.70 50.17 -18.90
N VAL A 329 27.45 50.73 -17.95
CA VAL A 329 27.80 52.16 -17.97
C VAL A 329 29.10 52.32 -18.75
#